data_AF-A0A449BJ16-F1
#
_entry.id   AF-A0A449BJ16-F1
#
_cell.length_a   1.000
_cell.length_b   1.000
_cell.length_c   1.000
_cell.angle_alpha   90.00
_cell.angle_beta   90.00
_cell.angle_gamma   90.00
#
_symmetry.space_group_name_H-M   'P 1'
#
loop_
_entity.id
_entity.type
_entity.pdbx_description
1 polymer ?
#
loop_
_entity_poly.entity_id
_entity_poly.type
_entity_poly.pdbx_seq_one_letter_code
_entity_poly.pdbx_strand_id
1 'polypeptide(L)'
;MNKTKIIIYSVCGFFALLIALFLGTWIGANNQASEYDELMYFRKTQIYVAIDNRYSKVLAYQATIQTADNQILTQLGLITQAREAFADAVANQASPDELEQEFTALESMFVTLVSYMEDNPSNWTTVGITSAFLAEYNASTNSVSFAINQYNETVFLYNSFLRKFPNNVFAFGFELKNAYSLPSEFVTVLPYA
;
A
#
# COMPACT_ATOMS: atom_id res chain seq x y z
N MET A 1 24.23 24.93 -55.16
CA MET A 1 23.43 23.74 -54.78
C MET A 1 22.15 23.73 -55.61
N ASN A 2 21.84 22.63 -56.30
CA ASN A 2 20.64 22.57 -57.15
C ASN A 2 19.37 22.64 -56.30
N LYS A 3 18.36 23.39 -56.74
CA LYS A 3 17.10 23.61 -56.01
C LYS A 3 16.46 22.28 -55.52
N THR A 4 16.52 21.24 -56.33
CA THR A 4 16.05 19.89 -55.99
C THR A 4 16.75 19.29 -54.77
N LYS A 5 18.06 19.48 -54.62
CA LYS A 5 18.83 18.98 -53.46
C LYS A 5 18.45 19.75 -52.19
N ILE A 6 18.21 21.06 -52.30
CA ILE A 6 17.75 21.88 -51.17
C ILE A 6 16.40 21.35 -50.67
N ILE A 7 15.45 21.11 -51.57
CA ILE A 7 14.13 20.58 -51.24
C ILE A 7 14.24 19.21 -50.55
N ILE A 8 15.04 18.29 -51.10
CA ILE A 8 15.22 16.96 -50.51
C ILE A 8 15.80 17.05 -49.09
N TYR A 9 16.85 17.85 -48.87
CA TYR A 9 17.45 17.99 -47.54
C TYR A 9 16.52 18.68 -46.54
N SER A 10 15.75 19.69 -46.97
CA SER A 10 14.76 20.34 -46.11
C SER A 10 13.66 19.36 -45.68
N VAL A 11 13.16 18.52 -46.59
CA VAL A 11 12.15 17.50 -46.28
C VAL A 11 12.72 16.42 -45.36
N CYS A 12 13.91 15.90 -45.66
CA CYS A 12 14.60 14.93 -44.80
C CYS A 12 14.85 15.48 -43.39
N GLY A 13 15.32 16.74 -43.30
CA GLY A 13 15.55 17.40 -42.01
C GLY A 13 14.26 17.57 -41.20
N PHE A 14 13.16 17.93 -41.86
CA PHE A 14 11.85 18.02 -41.22
C PHE A 14 11.39 16.67 -40.64
N PHE A 15 11.49 15.58 -41.41
CA PHE A 15 11.15 14.25 -40.91
C PHE A 15 12.08 13.77 -39.80
N ALA A 16 13.38 14.06 -39.89
CA ALA A 16 14.33 13.74 -38.83
C ALA A 16 13.97 14.44 -37.51
N LEU A 17 13.54 15.70 -37.58
CA LEU A 17 13.07 16.45 -36.40
C LEU A 17 11.78 15.86 -35.82
N LEU A 18 10.82 15.48 -36.66
CA LEU A 18 9.59 14.82 -36.19
C LEU A 18 9.88 13.48 -35.49
N ILE A 19 10.77 12.67 -36.06
CA ILE A 19 11.19 11.40 -35.45
C ILE A 19 11.89 11.66 -34.12
N ALA A 20 12.81 12.63 -34.05
CA ALA A 20 13.50 12.98 -32.81
C ALA A 20 12.51 13.43 -31.72
N LEU A 21 11.51 14.26 -32.06
CA LEU A 21 10.46 14.67 -31.13
C LEU A 21 9.64 13.48 -30.64
N PHE A 22 9.23 12.59 -31.56
CA PHE A 22 8.45 11.39 -31.24
C PHE A 22 9.22 10.44 -30.30
N LEU A 23 10.48 10.16 -30.61
CA LEU A 23 11.34 9.31 -29.76
C LEU A 23 11.60 9.94 -28.40
N GLY A 24 11.83 11.26 -28.35
CA GLY A 24 12.00 11.99 -27.10
C GLY A 24 10.77 11.90 -26.19
N THR A 25 9.57 12.12 -26.74
CA THR A 25 8.32 11.97 -25.98
C THR A 25 8.06 10.53 -25.57
N TRP A 26 8.41 9.56 -26.42
CA TRP A 26 8.24 8.14 -26.11
C TRP A 26 9.13 7.70 -24.95
N ILE A 27 10.43 8.01 -25.01
CA ILE A 27 11.39 7.68 -23.95
C ILE A 27 10.98 8.36 -22.63
N GLY A 28 10.63 9.65 -22.68
CA GLY A 28 10.18 10.39 -21.50
C GLY A 28 8.93 9.78 -20.85
N ALA A 29 7.94 9.40 -21.67
CA ALA A 29 6.71 8.80 -21.16
C ALA A 29 6.96 7.44 -20.49
N ASN A 30 7.82 6.59 -21.07
CA ASN A 30 8.11 5.27 -20.54
C ASN A 30 8.96 5.34 -19.27
N ASN A 31 9.98 6.19 -19.23
CA ASN A 31 10.80 6.37 -18.03
C ASN A 31 9.97 6.88 -16.86
N GLN A 32 9.13 7.90 -17.08
CA GLN A 32 8.29 8.44 -16.02
C GLN A 32 7.25 7.43 -15.52
N ALA A 33 6.70 6.59 -16.41
CA ALA A 33 5.80 5.52 -16.01
C ALA A 33 6.51 4.46 -15.14
N SER A 34 7.74 4.06 -15.51
CA SER A 34 8.56 3.15 -14.71
C SER A 34 8.90 3.73 -13.33
N GLU A 35 9.24 5.02 -13.25
CA GLU A 35 9.51 5.70 -11.97
C GLU A 35 8.29 5.66 -11.03
N TYR A 36 7.09 5.84 -11.58
CA TYR A 36 5.86 5.70 -10.80
C TYR A 36 5.62 4.26 -10.36
N ASP A 37 5.87 3.25 -11.20
CA ASP A 37 5.74 1.84 -10.83
C ASP A 37 6.70 1.47 -9.68
N GLU A 38 7.96 1.90 -9.76
CA GLU A 38 8.93 1.72 -8.67
C GLU A 38 8.50 2.46 -7.39
N LEU A 39 8.00 3.69 -7.52
CA LEU A 39 7.49 4.45 -6.38
C LEU A 39 6.27 3.79 -5.76
N MET A 40 5.33 3.27 -6.56
CA MET A 40 4.17 2.53 -6.06
C MET A 40 4.59 1.27 -5.33
N TYR A 41 5.56 0.52 -5.86
CA TYR A 41 6.14 -0.63 -5.17
C TYR A 41 6.71 -0.23 -3.81
N PHE A 42 7.53 0.83 -3.76
CA PHE A 42 8.07 1.36 -2.52
C PHE A 42 6.98 1.82 -1.54
N ARG A 43 5.94 2.53 -2.00
CA ARG A 43 4.82 2.92 -1.12
C ARG A 43 4.04 1.72 -0.60
N LYS A 44 3.91 0.67 -1.40
CA LYS A 44 3.28 -0.58 -0.98
C LYS A 44 4.09 -1.29 0.11
N THR A 45 5.42 -1.31 0.03
CA THR A 45 6.24 -1.84 1.12
C THR A 45 6.15 -1.01 2.41
N GLN A 46 5.91 0.30 2.31
CA GLN A 46 5.64 1.13 3.49
C GLN A 46 4.35 0.75 4.22
N ILE A 47 3.32 0.31 3.49
CA ILE A 47 2.07 -0.22 4.10
C ILE A 47 2.40 -1.46 4.93
N TYR A 48 3.15 -2.40 4.35
CA TYR A 48 3.58 -3.64 5.03
C TYR A 48 4.35 -3.34 6.33
N VAL A 49 5.30 -2.40 6.29
CA VAL A 49 6.07 -2.00 7.47
C VAL A 49 5.19 -1.33 8.53
N ALA A 50 4.27 -0.44 8.14
CA ALA A 50 3.38 0.23 9.09
C ALA A 50 2.50 -0.77 9.84
N ILE A 51 2.08 -1.82 9.13
CA ILE A 51 1.22 -2.86 9.67
C ILE A 51 1.99 -3.84 10.56
N ASP A 52 3.16 -4.32 10.16
CA ASP A 52 4.00 -5.14 11.04
C ASP A 52 4.33 -4.42 12.36
N ASN A 53 4.56 -3.10 12.30
CA ASN A 53 4.75 -2.28 13.49
C ASN A 53 3.50 -2.25 14.39
N ARG A 54 2.29 -2.16 13.82
CA ARG A 54 1.03 -2.24 14.58
C ARG A 54 0.93 -3.59 15.31
N TYR A 55 1.21 -4.68 14.64
CA TYR A 55 1.13 -6.01 15.24
C TYR A 55 2.19 -6.25 16.31
N SER A 56 3.42 -5.84 16.06
CA SER A 56 4.49 -5.92 17.05
C SER A 56 4.11 -5.19 18.35
N LYS A 57 3.46 -4.02 18.23
CA LYS A 57 2.92 -3.28 19.38
C LYS A 57 1.82 -4.06 20.07
N VAL A 58 0.83 -4.60 19.33
CA VAL A 58 -0.27 -5.39 19.92
C VAL A 58 0.26 -6.60 20.69
N LEU A 59 1.20 -7.35 20.11
CA LEU A 59 1.80 -8.53 20.74
C LEU A 59 2.61 -8.17 22.00
N ALA A 60 3.24 -7.00 22.04
CA ALA A 60 3.94 -6.53 23.25
C ALA A 60 2.99 -6.39 24.47
N TYR A 61 1.69 -6.24 24.24
CA TYR A 61 0.68 -6.17 25.29
C TYR A 61 -0.02 -7.50 25.58
N GLN A 62 0.28 -8.58 24.84
CA GLN A 62 -0.31 -9.92 25.04
C GLN A 62 -0.10 -10.45 26.47
N ALA A 63 1.06 -10.18 27.08
CA ALA A 63 1.35 -10.56 28.46
C ALA A 63 0.48 -9.80 29.48
N THR A 64 0.07 -8.57 29.16
CA THR A 64 -0.84 -7.76 29.99
C THR A 64 -2.29 -8.21 29.85
N ILE A 65 -2.62 -8.86 28.72
CA ILE A 65 -3.92 -9.46 28.42
C ILE A 65 -4.10 -10.84 29.12
N GLN A 66 -3.13 -11.33 29.92
CA GLN A 66 -3.18 -12.64 30.60
C GLN A 66 -4.35 -12.85 31.59
N THR A 67 -5.17 -11.84 31.83
CA THR A 67 -6.43 -11.93 32.60
C THR A 67 -7.70 -11.87 31.73
N ALA A 68 -7.54 -11.86 30.41
CA ALA A 68 -8.64 -11.80 29.46
C ALA A 68 -9.28 -13.17 29.19
N ASP A 69 -10.51 -13.11 28.68
CA ASP A 69 -11.28 -14.27 28.24
C ASP A 69 -10.52 -15.14 27.22
N ASN A 70 -10.82 -16.44 27.23
CA ASN A 70 -10.14 -17.45 26.42
C ASN A 70 -10.27 -17.16 24.90
N GLN A 71 -11.35 -16.49 24.47
CA GLN A 71 -11.53 -16.12 23.08
C GLN A 71 -10.52 -15.05 22.61
N ILE A 72 -10.18 -14.09 23.48
CA ILE A 72 -9.16 -13.05 23.20
C ILE A 72 -7.79 -13.71 23.07
N LEU A 73 -7.45 -14.62 23.99
CA LEU A 73 -6.18 -15.36 23.94
C LEU A 73 -6.06 -16.22 22.67
N THR A 74 -7.17 -16.85 22.26
CA THR A 74 -7.22 -17.63 21.02
C THR A 74 -6.99 -16.74 19.80
N GLN A 75 -7.68 -15.61 19.69
CA GLN A 75 -7.52 -14.67 18.58
C GLN A 75 -6.12 -14.05 18.54
N LEU A 76 -5.52 -13.71 19.69
CA LEU A 76 -4.14 -13.27 19.76
C LEU A 76 -3.18 -14.35 19.25
N GLY A 77 -3.41 -15.62 19.59
CA GLY A 77 -2.63 -16.73 19.06
C GLY A 77 -2.74 -16.90 17.54
N LEU A 78 -3.92 -16.64 16.96
CA LEU A 78 -4.11 -16.64 15.50
C LEU A 78 -3.38 -15.45 14.84
N ILE A 79 -3.45 -14.26 15.43
CA ILE A 79 -2.73 -13.07 14.94
C ILE A 79 -1.22 -13.28 15.01
N THR A 80 -0.69 -13.88 16.08
CA THR A 80 0.73 -14.25 16.17
C THR A 80 1.14 -15.17 15.02
N GLN A 81 0.36 -16.23 14.77
CA GLN A 81 0.63 -17.17 13.68
C GLN A 81 0.57 -16.51 12.30
N ALA A 82 -0.43 -15.68 12.04
CA ALA A 82 -0.54 -14.96 10.78
C ALA A 82 0.60 -13.95 10.59
N ARG A 83 1.07 -13.32 11.67
CA ARG A 83 2.23 -12.43 11.61
C ARG A 83 3.51 -13.20 11.30
N GLU A 84 3.70 -14.36 11.92
CA GLU A 84 4.83 -15.25 11.62
C GLU A 84 4.80 -15.71 10.16
N ALA A 85 3.64 -16.13 9.65
CA ALA A 85 3.46 -16.48 8.24
C ALA A 85 3.78 -15.32 7.29
N PHE A 86 3.34 -14.11 7.61
CA PHE A 86 3.70 -12.91 6.84
C PHE A 86 5.21 -12.61 6.90
N ALA A 87 5.83 -12.69 8.08
CA ALA A 87 7.26 -12.47 8.23
C ALA A 87 8.09 -13.52 7.46
N ASP A 88 7.66 -14.77 7.47
CA ASP A 88 8.26 -15.86 6.70
C ASP A 88 8.08 -15.65 5.19
N ALA A 89 6.90 -15.19 4.74
CA ALA A 89 6.67 -14.83 3.35
C ALA A 89 7.61 -13.71 2.89
N VAL A 90 7.81 -12.67 3.72
CA VAL A 90 8.79 -11.59 3.46
C VAL A 90 10.22 -12.14 3.40
N ALA A 91 10.62 -12.97 4.37
CA ALA A 91 11.96 -13.53 4.44
C ALA A 91 12.28 -14.43 3.23
N ASN A 92 11.27 -15.16 2.73
CA ASN A 92 11.38 -16.03 1.57
C ASN A 92 11.19 -15.32 0.22
N GLN A 93 11.10 -13.98 0.22
CA GLN A 93 10.88 -13.18 -1.01
C GLN A 93 9.65 -13.64 -1.78
N ALA A 94 8.56 -13.93 -1.06
CA ALA A 94 7.29 -14.29 -1.66
C ALA A 94 6.84 -13.24 -2.67
N SER A 95 6.04 -13.69 -3.65
CA SER A 95 5.49 -12.81 -4.66
C SER A 95 4.63 -11.72 -4.03
N PRO A 96 4.44 -10.56 -4.71
CA PRO A 96 3.57 -9.50 -4.20
C PRO A 96 2.14 -9.96 -3.88
N ASP A 97 1.64 -10.96 -4.61
CA ASP A 97 0.29 -11.52 -4.41
C ASP A 97 0.22 -12.41 -3.16
N GLU A 98 1.24 -13.23 -2.92
CA GLU A 98 1.36 -14.03 -1.69
C GLU A 98 1.52 -13.12 -0.47
N LEU A 99 2.34 -12.07 -0.56
CA LEU A 99 2.48 -11.09 0.50
C LEU A 99 1.15 -10.38 0.81
N GLU A 100 0.38 -10.03 -0.22
CA GLU A 100 -0.95 -9.42 -0.05
C GLU A 100 -1.94 -10.38 0.61
N GLN A 101 -1.88 -11.67 0.26
CA GLN A 101 -2.76 -12.69 0.84
C GLN A 101 -2.50 -12.87 2.33
N GLU A 102 -1.24 -13.10 2.72
CA GLU A 102 -0.86 -13.28 4.12
C GLU A 102 -1.18 -12.03 4.94
N PHE A 103 -0.91 -10.86 4.35
CA PHE A 103 -1.25 -9.59 4.93
C PHE A 103 -2.76 -9.43 5.14
N THR A 104 -3.59 -9.76 4.14
CA THR A 104 -5.06 -9.65 4.24
C THR A 104 -5.61 -10.56 5.32
N ALA A 105 -5.05 -11.77 5.45
CA ALA A 105 -5.43 -12.71 6.49
C ALA A 105 -5.11 -12.16 7.89
N LEU A 106 -3.89 -11.65 8.07
CA LEU A 106 -3.45 -11.02 9.32
C LEU A 106 -4.36 -9.84 9.70
N GLU A 107 -4.70 -8.98 8.74
CA GLU A 107 -5.64 -7.87 8.93
C GLU A 107 -7.05 -8.31 9.32
N SER A 108 -7.60 -9.31 8.64
CA SER A 108 -8.94 -9.82 8.96
C SER A 108 -9.01 -10.37 10.39
N MET A 109 -7.98 -11.09 10.84
CA MET A 109 -7.92 -11.61 12.21
C MET A 109 -7.87 -10.48 13.24
N PHE A 110 -7.16 -9.42 12.92
CA PHE A 110 -7.02 -8.27 13.80
C PHE A 110 -8.31 -7.49 13.97
N VAL A 111 -8.99 -7.19 12.87
CA VAL A 111 -10.30 -6.53 12.92
C VAL A 111 -11.28 -7.38 13.73
N THR A 112 -11.28 -8.70 13.50
CA THR A 112 -12.12 -9.63 14.27
C THR A 112 -11.84 -9.55 15.78
N LEU A 113 -10.57 -9.42 16.19
CA LEU A 113 -10.21 -9.24 17.60
C LEU A 113 -10.72 -7.91 18.15
N VAL A 114 -10.49 -6.82 17.43
CA VAL A 114 -10.90 -5.48 17.86
C VAL A 114 -12.42 -5.41 18.01
N SER A 115 -13.18 -5.89 17.01
CA SER A 115 -14.64 -5.95 17.08
C SER A 115 -15.13 -6.82 18.23
N TYR A 116 -14.51 -7.98 18.49
CA TYR A 116 -14.88 -8.81 19.64
C TYR A 116 -14.64 -8.09 20.98
N MET A 117 -13.52 -7.38 21.11
CA MET A 117 -13.19 -6.63 22.33
C MET A 117 -14.11 -5.43 22.55
N GLU A 118 -14.54 -4.76 21.47
CA GLU A 118 -15.53 -3.67 21.48
C GLU A 118 -16.92 -4.17 21.90
N ASP A 119 -17.37 -5.30 21.34
CA ASP A 119 -18.67 -5.88 21.65
C ASP A 119 -18.74 -6.54 23.04
N ASN A 120 -17.59 -6.92 23.62
CA ASN A 120 -17.51 -7.68 24.86
C ASN A 120 -16.60 -7.02 25.92
N PRO A 121 -16.91 -5.79 26.37
CA PRO A 121 -16.06 -5.03 27.30
C PRO A 121 -15.92 -5.70 28.68
N SER A 122 -16.86 -6.55 29.09
CA SER A 122 -16.82 -7.29 30.36
C SER A 122 -15.89 -8.50 30.34
N ASN A 123 -15.48 -8.95 29.15
CA ASN A 123 -14.69 -10.17 28.96
C ASN A 123 -13.17 -9.92 29.11
N TRP A 124 -12.80 -8.69 29.46
CA TRP A 124 -11.42 -8.31 29.75
C TRP A 124 -11.37 -7.34 30.93
N THR A 125 -10.44 -7.57 31.87
CA THR A 125 -10.32 -6.73 33.08
C THR A 125 -9.67 -5.39 32.76
N THR A 126 -10.44 -4.32 32.97
CA THR A 126 -10.17 -2.90 32.70
C THR A 126 -9.01 -2.27 33.51
N VAL A 127 -8.10 -3.05 34.10
CA VAL A 127 -6.92 -2.52 34.81
C VAL A 127 -5.62 -2.68 33.99
N GLY A 128 -5.61 -3.46 32.90
CA GLY A 128 -4.37 -3.84 32.20
C GLY A 128 -4.27 -3.49 30.71
N ILE A 129 -5.40 -3.37 29.99
CA ILE A 129 -5.41 -2.79 28.63
C ILE A 129 -5.30 -1.28 28.78
N THR A 130 -4.12 -0.85 29.20
CA THR A 130 -3.81 0.53 29.56
C THR A 130 -4.24 1.48 28.45
N SER A 131 -4.61 2.71 28.81
CA SER A 131 -4.72 3.82 27.85
C SER A 131 -3.51 3.88 26.90
N ALA A 132 -2.34 3.39 27.32
CA ALA A 132 -1.17 3.19 26.48
C ALA A 132 -1.38 2.15 25.36
N PHE A 133 -2.00 0.99 25.58
CA PHE A 133 -2.35 0.04 24.50
C PHE A 133 -3.25 0.71 23.45
N LEU A 134 -4.34 1.32 23.88
CA LEU A 134 -5.28 1.99 22.96
C LEU A 134 -4.63 3.17 22.24
N ALA A 135 -3.78 3.94 22.93
CA ALA A 135 -3.01 5.02 22.32
C ALA A 135 -2.03 4.50 21.26
N GLU A 136 -1.30 3.42 21.55
CA GLU A 136 -0.35 2.79 20.62
C GLU A 136 -1.06 2.14 19.43
N TYR A 137 -2.21 1.50 19.66
CA TYR A 137 -3.10 0.99 18.63
C TYR A 137 -3.59 2.11 17.70
N ASN A 138 -4.07 3.22 18.26
CA ASN A 138 -4.56 4.36 17.49
C ASN A 138 -3.42 5.02 16.71
N ALA A 139 -2.26 5.22 17.35
CA ALA A 139 -1.08 5.79 16.72
C ALA A 139 -0.59 4.93 15.55
N SER A 140 -0.56 3.62 15.72
CA SER A 140 -0.17 2.69 14.65
C SER A 140 -1.22 2.62 13.54
N THR A 141 -2.51 2.62 13.84
CA THR A 141 -3.59 2.69 12.84
C THR A 141 -3.52 3.97 12.00
N ASN A 142 -3.17 5.11 12.61
CA ASN A 142 -2.91 6.35 11.88
C ASN A 142 -1.70 6.21 10.94
N SER A 143 -0.63 5.53 11.37
CA SER A 143 0.54 5.24 10.53
C SER A 143 0.17 4.38 9.30
N VAL A 144 -0.66 3.35 9.51
CA VAL A 144 -1.19 2.51 8.42
C VAL A 144 -2.02 3.33 7.43
N SER A 145 -2.97 4.12 7.95
CA SER A 145 -3.83 4.97 7.14
C SER A 145 -3.02 5.99 6.34
N PHE A 146 -1.98 6.57 6.95
CA PHE A 146 -1.05 7.46 6.27
C PHE A 146 -0.30 6.75 5.14
N ALA A 147 0.26 5.55 5.37
CA ALA A 147 0.97 4.79 4.35
C ALA A 147 0.06 4.44 3.15
N ILE A 148 -1.19 4.05 3.42
CA ILE A 148 -2.21 3.78 2.39
C ILE A 148 -2.52 5.03 1.58
N ASN A 149 -2.69 6.18 2.24
CA ASN A 149 -2.92 7.46 1.55
C ASN A 149 -1.75 7.82 0.62
N GLN A 150 -0.50 7.63 1.07
CA GLN A 150 0.67 7.88 0.22
C GLN A 150 0.74 6.95 -1.00
N TYR A 151 0.36 5.68 -0.85
CA TYR A 151 0.22 4.76 -1.97
C TYR A 151 -0.87 5.21 -2.93
N ASN A 152 -2.06 5.53 -2.41
CA ASN A 152 -3.22 5.95 -3.21
C ASN A 152 -3.00 7.27 -3.95
N GLU A 153 -2.28 8.21 -3.33
CA GLU A 153 -1.82 9.44 -3.98
C GLU A 153 -0.90 9.11 -5.17
N THR A 154 0.03 8.17 -4.98
CA THR A 154 0.93 7.72 -6.05
C THR A 154 0.16 7.05 -7.20
N VAL A 155 -0.79 6.17 -6.88
CA VAL A 155 -1.69 5.54 -7.86
C VAL A 155 -2.48 6.60 -8.63
N PHE A 156 -2.99 7.63 -7.95
CA PHE A 156 -3.70 8.73 -8.59
C PHE A 156 -2.80 9.50 -9.56
N LEU A 157 -1.57 9.84 -9.15
CA LEU A 157 -0.61 10.55 -9.98
C LEU A 157 -0.22 9.72 -11.21
N TYR A 158 0.07 8.43 -11.02
CA TYR A 158 0.37 7.49 -12.09
C TYR A 158 -0.80 7.36 -13.09
N ASN A 159 -2.00 7.06 -12.60
CA ASN A 159 -3.18 6.91 -13.45
C ASN A 159 -3.50 8.21 -14.20
N SER A 160 -3.33 9.37 -13.54
CA SER A 160 -3.50 10.68 -14.16
C SER A 160 -2.44 10.94 -15.22
N PHE A 161 -1.19 10.55 -14.98
CA PHE A 161 -0.10 10.64 -15.93
C PHE A 161 -0.38 9.81 -17.18
N LEU A 162 -0.78 8.54 -17.02
CA LEU A 162 -1.09 7.63 -18.13
C LEU A 162 -2.30 8.10 -18.96
N ARG A 163 -3.27 8.80 -18.36
CA ARG A 163 -4.46 9.29 -19.08
C ARG A 163 -4.22 10.57 -19.88
N LYS A 164 -3.18 11.34 -19.56
CA LYS A 164 -2.92 12.65 -20.20
C LYS A 164 -2.19 12.48 -21.53
N PHE A 165 -2.60 13.25 -22.54
CA PHE A 165 -1.85 13.37 -23.80
C PHE A 165 -0.52 14.10 -23.56
N PRO A 166 0.61 13.65 -24.15
CA PRO A 166 0.73 12.54 -25.10
C PRO A 166 1.01 11.17 -24.47
N ASN A 167 1.15 11.09 -23.14
CA ASN A 167 1.54 9.86 -22.42
C ASN A 167 0.59 8.69 -22.68
N ASN A 168 -0.71 8.94 -22.81
CA ASN A 168 -1.71 7.90 -23.12
C ASN A 168 -1.46 7.16 -24.45
N VAL A 169 -0.69 7.75 -25.38
CA VAL A 169 -0.26 7.11 -26.63
C VAL A 169 1.09 6.42 -26.44
N PHE A 170 2.00 7.06 -25.72
CA PHE A 170 3.41 6.64 -25.66
C PHE A 170 3.72 5.64 -24.54
N ALA A 171 2.92 5.59 -23.47
CA ALA A 171 3.07 4.68 -22.34
C ALA A 171 2.19 3.42 -22.48
N PHE A 172 1.99 2.92 -23.70
CA PHE A 172 1.04 1.85 -24.02
C PHE A 172 1.34 0.48 -23.38
N GLY A 173 2.51 0.29 -22.76
CA GLY A 173 2.87 -0.92 -22.00
C GLY A 173 2.47 -0.87 -20.52
N PHE A 174 1.89 0.23 -20.06
CA PHE A 174 1.55 0.44 -18.65
C PHE A 174 0.03 0.41 -18.43
N GLU A 175 -0.39 -0.36 -17.43
CA GLU A 175 -1.80 -0.52 -17.08
C GLU A 175 -2.17 0.30 -15.85
N LEU A 176 -3.39 0.87 -15.86
CA LEU A 176 -3.93 1.60 -14.71
C LEU A 176 -3.91 0.71 -13.46
N LYS A 177 -3.50 1.29 -12.33
CA LYS A 177 -3.48 0.59 -11.04
C LYS A 177 -4.71 0.91 -10.21
N ASN A 178 -5.10 -0.01 -9.35
CA ASN A 178 -6.16 0.19 -8.38
C ASN A 178 -5.63 0.85 -7.12
N ALA A 179 -6.47 1.67 -6.50
CA ALA A 179 -6.19 2.17 -5.16
C ALA A 179 -6.25 1.02 -4.15
N TYR A 180 -5.48 1.16 -3.08
CA TYR A 180 -5.55 0.31 -1.91
C TYR A 180 -6.73 0.72 -1.03
N SER A 181 -7.58 -0.24 -0.67
CA SER A 181 -8.71 -0.02 0.23
C SER A 181 -8.64 -0.98 1.41
N LEU A 182 -8.80 -0.45 2.62
CA LEU A 182 -9.11 -1.30 3.78
C LEU A 182 -10.60 -1.68 3.76
N PRO A 183 -10.97 -2.84 4.34
CA PRO A 183 -12.35 -3.16 4.70
C PRO A 183 -13.04 -2.00 5.44
N SER A 184 -14.35 -1.82 5.26
CA SER A 184 -15.12 -0.72 5.88
C SER A 184 -15.08 -0.70 7.42
N GLU A 185 -14.74 -1.82 8.03
CA GLU A 185 -14.64 -2.04 9.47
C GLU A 185 -13.50 -1.23 10.12
N PHE A 186 -12.57 -0.68 9.33
CA PHE A 186 -11.50 0.21 9.80
C PHE A 186 -11.92 1.69 9.92
N VAL A 187 -13.10 2.06 9.43
CA VAL A 187 -13.64 3.45 9.49
C VAL A 187 -14.61 3.60 10.67
N THR A 188 -14.45 2.79 11.72
CA THR A 188 -15.20 2.98 12.95
C THR A 188 -14.72 4.25 13.64
N VAL A 189 -15.56 5.28 13.55
CA VAL A 189 -15.47 6.45 14.42
C VAL A 189 -15.65 5.91 15.84
N LEU A 190 -14.57 5.93 16.63
CA LEU A 190 -14.66 5.57 18.06
C LEU A 190 -15.81 6.40 18.68
N PRO A 191 -16.78 5.76 19.37
CA PRO A 191 -17.70 6.54 20.18
C PRO A 191 -16.85 7.30 21.21
N TYR A 192 -17.00 8.64 21.20
CA TYR A 192 -16.36 9.51 22.16
C TYR A 192 -16.51 8.94 23.57
N ALA A 193 -15.37 8.76 24.26
CA ALA A 193 -15.35 8.54 25.70
C ALA A 193 -15.92 9.74 26.46
#